data_AF-A0A954UG52-F1
#
_entry.id   AF-A0A954UG52-F1
#
_cell.length_a   1.000
_cell.length_b   1.000
_cell.length_c   1.000
_cell.angle_alpha   90.00
_cell.angle_beta   90.00
_cell.angle_gamma   90.00
#
_symmetry.space_group_name_H-M   'P 1'
#
loop_
_entity.id
_entity.type
_entity.pdbx_description
1 polymer ?
#
loop_
_entity_poly.entity_id
_entity_poly.type
_entity_poly.pdbx_seq_one_letter_code
_entity_poly.pdbx_strand_id
1 'polypeptide(L)' 'MVDNQQPHVVVIGGGPSGATASTLIAQQGYRVQLFERERFPRFHIGESLIPETYWVLKRLNMLD' A
#
# COMPACT_ATOMS: atom_id res chain seq x y z
N MET A 1 7.74 -25.16 -14.74
CA MET A 1 6.64 -24.89 -13.78
C MET A 1 6.50 -23.39 -13.68
N VAL A 2 5.61 -22.78 -14.46
CA VAL A 2 5.29 -21.35 -14.31
C VAL A 2 4.12 -21.33 -13.34
N ASP A 3 4.35 -20.82 -12.14
CA ASP A 3 3.29 -20.62 -11.17
C ASP A 3 2.26 -19.65 -11.77
N ASN A 4 1.02 -20.10 -11.96
CA ASN A 4 0.00 -19.36 -12.71
C ASN A 4 -0.74 -18.33 -11.85
N GLN A 5 -0.09 -17.82 -10.80
CA GLN A 5 -0.64 -16.87 -9.84
C GLN A 5 -0.32 -15.42 -10.23
N GLN A 6 -0.65 -15.04 -11.47
CA GLN A 6 -0.43 -13.66 -11.90
C GLN A 6 -1.23 -12.70 -10.99
N PRO A 7 -0.61 -11.60 -10.52
CA PRO A 7 -1.32 -10.58 -9.77
C PRO A 7 -2.33 -9.90 -10.69
N HIS A 8 -3.48 -9.51 -10.16
CA HIS A 8 -4.43 -8.68 -10.91
C HIS A 8 -3.92 -7.24 -11.03
N VAL A 9 -3.13 -6.80 -10.04
CA VAL A 9 -2.57 -5.44 -9.96
C VAL A 9 -1.12 -5.51 -9.52
N VAL A 10 -0.26 -4.77 -10.22
CA VAL A 10 1.13 -4.52 -9.82
C VAL A 10 1.27 -3.05 -9.40
N VAL A 11 1.84 -2.82 -8.23
CA VAL A 11 2.12 -1.47 -7.69
C VAL A 11 3.63 -1.28 -7.59
N ILE A 12 4.14 -0.18 -8.13
CA ILE A 12 5.56 0.17 -8.09
C ILE A 12 5.77 1.36 -7.16
N GLY A 13 6.53 1.16 -6.10
CA GLY A 13 6.75 2.10 -5.00
C GLY A 13 5.96 1.70 -3.74
N GLY A 14 6.65 1.60 -2.61
CA GLY A 14 6.12 1.22 -1.30
C GLY A 14 5.93 2.38 -0.32
N GLY A 15 5.98 3.62 -0.81
CA GLY A 15 5.65 4.80 0.00
C GLY A 15 4.16 4.85 0.42
N PRO A 16 3.73 5.94 1.08
CA PRO A 16 2.38 6.06 1.63
C PRO A 16 1.27 5.78 0.61
N SER A 17 1.39 6.29 -0.62
CA SER A 17 0.41 6.06 -1.68
C SER A 17 0.39 4.61 -2.17
N GLY A 18 1.55 4.01 -2.39
CA GLY A 18 1.67 2.64 -2.91
C GLY A 18 1.20 1.60 -1.91
N ALA A 19 1.57 1.74 -0.64
CA ALA A 19 1.07 0.88 0.44
C ALA A 19 -0.45 1.04 0.62
N THR A 20 -0.96 2.29 0.63
CA THR A 20 -2.41 2.56 0.73
C THR A 20 -3.18 1.92 -0.42
N ALA A 21 -2.78 2.17 -1.67
CA ALA A 21 -3.46 1.64 -2.84
C ALA A 21 -3.43 0.10 -2.84
N SER A 22 -2.28 -0.49 -2.53
CA SER A 22 -2.14 -1.95 -2.51
C SER A 22 -3.03 -2.59 -1.45
N THR A 23 -3.06 -2.03 -0.25
CA THR A 23 -3.91 -2.54 0.84
C THR A 23 -5.39 -2.40 0.52
N LEU A 24 -5.83 -1.22 0.05
CA LEU A 24 -7.24 -1.02 -0.30
C LEU A 24 -7.72 -1.96 -1.42
N ILE A 25 -6.88 -2.19 -2.43
CA ILE A 25 -7.20 -3.12 -3.53
C ILE A 25 -7.19 -4.57 -3.02
N ALA A 26 -6.24 -4.95 -2.17
CA ALA A 26 -6.19 -6.28 -1.57
C ALA A 26 -7.40 -6.56 -0.67
N GLN A 27 -7.88 -5.56 0.08
CA GLN A 27 -9.11 -5.66 0.89
C GLN A 27 -10.37 -5.94 0.04
N GLN A 28 -10.37 -5.61 -1.25
CA GLN A 28 -11.44 -5.98 -2.19
C GLN A 28 -11.31 -7.40 -2.75
N GLY A 29 -10.33 -8.19 -2.29
CA GLY A 29 -10.13 -9.59 -2.69
C GLY A 29 -9.21 -9.79 -3.90
N TYR A 30 -8.57 -8.74 -4.40
CA TYR A 30 -7.61 -8.86 -5.50
C TYR A 30 -6.21 -9.25 -5.01
N ARG A 31 -5.56 -10.19 -5.71
CA ARG A 31 -4.11 -10.40 -5.62
C ARG A 31 -3.34 -9.16 -6.11
N VAL A 32 -2.62 -8.50 -5.21
CA VAL A 32 -1.77 -7.34 -5.50
C VAL A 32 -0.31 -7.70 -5.24
N GLN A 33 0.57 -7.30 -6.14
CA GLN A 33 2.01 -7.40 -5.94
C GLN A 33 2.63 -6.00 -5.92
N LEU A 34 3.23 -5.63 -4.78
CA LEU A 34 3.92 -4.36 -4.60
C LEU A 34 5.43 -4.58 -4.66
N PHE A 35 6.12 -3.72 -5.42
CA PHE A 35 7.58 -3.69 -5.47
C PHE A 35 8.08 -2.36 -4.92
N GLU A 36 9.02 -2.43 -3.98
CA GLU A 36 9.76 -1.27 -3.48
C GLU A 36 11.26 -1.57 -3.64
N ARG A 37 12.01 -0.55 -4.06
CA ARG A 37 13.45 -0.64 -4.27
C ARG A 37 14.20 -0.71 -2.94
N GLU A 38 13.74 0.04 -1.93
CA GLU A 38 14.38 0.15 -0.63
C GLU A 38 13.79 -0.81 0.41
N ARG A 39 14.63 -1.30 1.33
CA ARG A 39 14.15 -2.10 2.46
C ARG A 39 13.65 -1.18 3.57
N PHE A 40 12.44 -1.40 4.06
CA PHE A 40 11.90 -0.66 5.21
C PHE A 40 12.42 -1.21 6.55
N PRO A 41 12.55 -0.37 7.60
CA PRO A 41 12.36 1.09 7.57
C PRO A 41 13.52 1.78 6.83
N ARG A 42 13.20 2.83 6.07
CA ARG A 42 14.16 3.66 5.34
C ARG A 42 14.05 5.10 5.81
N PHE A 43 15.10 5.89 5.65
CA PHE A 43 15.02 7.33 5.96
C PHE A 43 13.94 7.98 5.07
N HIS A 44 13.07 8.73 5.70
CA HIS A 44 12.09 9.58 5.05
C HIS A 44 11.87 10.78 5.96
N ILE A 45 11.82 11.98 5.37
CA ILE A 45 11.40 13.15 6.13
C ILE A 45 9.94 12.92 6.56
N GLY A 46 9.64 13.16 7.83
CA GLY A 46 8.26 13.09 8.31
C GLY A 46 7.43 14.19 7.65
N GLU A 47 6.23 13.84 7.20
CA GLU A 47 5.28 14.78 6.59
C GLU A 47 4.16 15.10 7.59
N SER A 48 3.62 16.32 7.49
CA SER A 48 2.42 16.68 8.25
C SER A 48 1.19 16.04 7.61
N LEU A 49 0.34 15.40 8.42
CA LEU A 49 -0.96 14.90 7.96
C LEU A 49 -2.02 15.99 8.13
N ILE A 50 -2.86 16.18 7.11
CA ILE A 50 -4.04 17.04 7.19
C ILE A 50 -5.23 16.23 7.72
N PRO A 51 -6.27 16.88 8.28
CA PRO A 51 -7.46 16.18 8.79
C PRO A 51 -8.11 15.21 7.78
N GLU A 52 -8.03 15.52 6.49
CA GLU A 52 -8.55 14.65 5.42
C GLU A 52 -7.91 13.25 5.39
N THR A 53 -6.67 13.11 5.89
CA THR A 53 -5.99 11.80 5.99
C THR A 53 -6.74 10.82 6.90
N TYR A 54 -7.55 11.32 7.84
CA TYR A 54 -8.40 10.50 8.71
C TYR A 54 -9.23 9.48 7.92
N TRP A 55 -9.87 9.89 6.83
CA TRP A 55 -10.75 8.99 6.06
C TRP A 55 -9.98 7.89 5.33
N VAL A 56 -8.73 8.15 4.92
CA VAL A 56 -7.85 7.12 4.36
C VAL A 56 -7.48 6.11 5.44
N LEU A 57 -7.01 6.58 6.60
CA LEU A 57 -6.62 5.72 7.71
C LEU A 57 -7.80 4.88 8.23
N LYS A 58 -9.01 5.45 8.26
CA LYS A 58 -10.24 4.72 8.60
C LYS A 58 -10.50 3.55 7.64
N ARG A 59 -10.41 3.79 6.32
CA ARG A 59 -10.59 2.73 5.30
C ARG A 59 -9.53 1.64 5.39
N LEU A 60 -8.32 2.01 5.81
CA LEU A 60 -7.22 1.08 6.04
C LEU A 60 -7.35 0.30 7.36
N ASN A 61 -8.39 0.54 8.17
CA ASN A 61 -8.57 -0.01 9.52
C ASN A 61 -7.36 0.29 10.43
N MET A 62 -6.85 1.53 10.36
CA MET A 62 -5.71 2.01 11.15
C MET A 62 -6.11 2.98 12.27
N LEU A 63 -7.41 3.12 12.54
CA LEU A 63 -7.95 4.07 13.53
C LEU A 63 -8.70 3.37 14.68
N ASP A 64 -8.57 2.06 14.76
CA ASP A 64 -9.19 1.20 15.79
C ASP A 64 -8.16 0.73 16.81
#